data_AF-A0A3D4W7H8-F1
#
_entry.id   AF-A0A3D4W7H8-F1
#
_cell.length_a   1.000
_cell.length_b   1.000
_cell.length_c   1.000
_cell.angle_alpha   90.00
_cell.angle_beta   90.00
_cell.angle_gamma   90.00
#
_symmetry.space_group_name_H-M   'P 1'
#
loop_
_entity.id
_entity.type
_entity.pdbx_description
1 polymer ?
#
loop_
_entity_poly.entity_id
_entity_poly.type
_entity_poly.pdbx_seq_one_letter_code
_entity_poly.pdbx_strand_id
1 'polypeptide(L)'
;MITLPVQQVRDIPALLGEKDVFKALQLMPGVQKGSEGSSGLYVRGGGPDQNLIILDDAPVYNASHLFGFFSIFNGDALKSVELTKGGFPARYGG
;
A
#
# COMPACT_ATOMS: atom_id res chain seq x y z
N MET A 1 9.31 -10.54 -3.67
CA MET A 1 9.28 -9.07 -3.83
C MET A 1 8.67 -8.77 -5.18
N ILE A 2 7.71 -7.85 -5.24
CA ILE A 2 7.10 -7.37 -6.48
C ILE A 2 7.30 -5.86 -6.52
N THR A 3 7.86 -5.34 -7.60
CA THR A 3 7.99 -3.91 -7.83
C THR A 3 6.87 -3.45 -8.76
N LEU A 4 6.10 -2.47 -8.31
CA LEU A 4 5.04 -1.82 -9.06
C LEU A 4 5.56 -0.43 -9.50
N PRO A 5 5.82 -0.22 -10.81
CA PRO A 5 6.11 1.11 -11.32
C PRO A 5 4.95 2.06 -11.03
N VAL A 6 5.23 3.32 -10.67
CA VAL A 6 4.18 4.29 -10.34
C VAL A 6 3.21 4.51 -11.50
N GLN A 7 3.66 4.31 -12.75
CA GLN A 7 2.79 4.41 -13.91
C GLN A 7 1.60 3.45 -13.83
N GLN A 8 1.81 2.23 -13.32
CA GLN A 8 0.72 1.26 -13.14
C GLN A 8 -0.25 1.69 -12.04
N VAL A 9 0.23 2.39 -10.99
CA VAL A 9 -0.65 3.03 -10.00
C VAL A 9 -1.45 4.14 -10.65
N ARG A 10 -0.85 4.93 -11.55
CA ARG A 10 -1.53 6.04 -12.23
C ARG A 10 -2.62 5.61 -13.21
N ASP A 11 -2.55 4.37 -13.68
CA ASP A 11 -3.50 3.79 -14.64
C ASP A 11 -4.73 3.17 -13.94
N ILE A 12 -4.72 3.04 -12.59
CA ILE A 12 -5.91 2.60 -11.87
C ILE A 12 -6.99 3.70 -11.92
N PRO A 13 -8.28 3.34 -11.99
CA PRO A 13 -9.36 4.30 -11.88
C PRO A 13 -9.25 5.09 -10.57
N ALA A 14 -9.21 6.42 -10.69
CA ALA A 14 -9.19 7.30 -9.55
C ALA A 14 -10.53 7.23 -8.81
N LEU A 15 -10.48 7.12 -7.49
CA LEU A 15 -11.66 7.18 -6.64
C LEU A 15 -11.78 8.59 -6.08
N LEU A 16 -12.86 9.30 -6.41
CA LEU A 16 -13.06 10.71 -6.03
C LEU A 16 -11.92 11.63 -6.47
N GLY A 17 -11.22 11.29 -7.57
CA GLY A 17 -10.09 12.07 -8.09
C GLY A 17 -8.71 11.64 -7.56
N GLU A 18 -8.67 10.73 -6.59
CA GLU A 18 -7.42 10.28 -5.97
C GLU A 18 -6.90 8.97 -6.58
N LYS A 19 -5.64 8.99 -7.02
CA LYS A 19 -4.90 7.81 -7.52
C LYS A 19 -4.14 7.17 -6.38
N ASP A 20 -4.87 6.39 -5.60
CA ASP A 20 -4.38 5.87 -4.33
C ASP A 20 -3.53 4.60 -4.49
N VAL A 21 -2.32 4.63 -3.91
CA VAL A 21 -1.35 3.53 -4.01
C VAL A 21 -1.84 2.28 -3.27
N PHE A 22 -2.48 2.44 -2.11
CA PHE A 22 -2.98 1.30 -1.35
C PHE A 22 -4.11 0.60 -2.09
N LYS A 23 -4.96 1.35 -2.82
CA LYS A 23 -5.95 0.76 -3.72
C LYS A 23 -5.30 -0.06 -4.84
N ALA A 24 -4.18 0.41 -5.40
CA ALA A 24 -3.43 -0.38 -6.38
C ALA A 24 -2.87 -1.67 -5.76
N LEU A 25 -2.28 -1.59 -4.56
CA LEU A 25 -1.73 -2.74 -3.85
C LEU A 25 -2.81 -3.76 -3.48
N GLN A 26 -4.02 -3.33 -3.16
CA GLN A 26 -5.18 -4.18 -2.91
C GLN A 26 -5.63 -5.00 -4.14
N LEU A 27 -5.19 -4.65 -5.35
CA LEU A 27 -5.44 -5.43 -6.57
C LEU A 27 -4.41 -6.55 -6.76
N MET A 28 -3.34 -6.58 -5.95
CA MET A 28 -2.29 -7.58 -6.08
C MET A 28 -2.70 -8.91 -5.42
N PRO A 29 -2.38 -10.07 -6.03
CA PRO A 29 -2.72 -11.38 -5.47
C PRO A 29 -2.17 -11.56 -4.04
N GLY A 30 -3.02 -12.02 -3.11
CA GLY A 30 -2.63 -12.22 -1.70
C GLY A 30 -2.61 -10.93 -0.86
N VAL A 31 -3.11 -9.81 -1.40
CA VAL A 31 -3.51 -8.62 -0.64
C VAL A 31 -5.03 -8.55 -0.70
N GLN A 32 -5.67 -8.60 0.47
CA GLN A 32 -7.11 -8.48 0.59
C GLN A 32 -7.49 -7.04 0.96
N LYS A 33 -8.67 -6.64 0.50
CA LYS A 33 -9.33 -5.39 0.90
C LYS A 33 -9.97 -5.59 2.27
N GLY A 34 -10.03 -4.51 3.04
CA GLY A 34 -10.83 -4.46 4.27
C GLY A 34 -12.32 -4.27 3.97
N SER A 35 -12.98 -3.46 4.78
CA SER A 35 -14.33 -2.99 4.49
C SER A 35 -14.38 -2.15 3.20
N GLU A 36 -15.58 -1.96 2.65
CA GLU A 36 -15.80 -1.13 1.47
C GLU A 36 -15.16 0.26 1.65
N GLY A 37 -14.48 0.75 0.61
CA GLY A 37 -13.77 2.03 0.67
C GLY A 37 -12.53 2.08 1.56
N SER A 38 -12.21 1.06 2.38
CA SER A 38 -11.02 1.06 3.25
C SER A 38 -9.71 0.90 2.48
N SER A 39 -8.67 1.60 2.90
CA SER A 39 -7.28 1.48 2.42
C SER A 39 -6.45 0.50 3.25
N GLY A 40 -7.06 -0.27 4.17
CA GLY A 40 -6.37 -1.31 4.91
C GLY A 40 -5.75 -2.36 3.99
N LEU A 41 -4.51 -2.76 4.26
CA LEU A 41 -3.78 -3.80 3.53
C LEU A 41 -3.77 -5.09 4.35
N TYR A 42 -4.46 -6.13 3.88
CA TYR A 42 -4.52 -7.42 4.59
C TYR A 42 -3.67 -8.42 3.81
N VAL A 43 -2.45 -8.66 4.27
CA VAL A 43 -1.45 -9.41 3.50
C VAL A 43 -1.37 -10.85 4.01
N ARG A 44 -1.75 -11.83 3.18
CA ARG A 44 -1.71 -13.28 3.51
C ARG A 44 -2.35 -13.64 4.88
N GLY A 45 -3.46 -13.00 5.22
CA GLY A 45 -4.18 -13.21 6.49
C GLY A 45 -3.71 -12.33 7.66
N GLY A 46 -2.66 -11.52 7.47
CA GLY A 46 -2.26 -10.49 8.43
C GLY A 46 -3.20 -9.28 8.41
N GLY A 47 -3.33 -8.64 9.58
CA GLY A 47 -4.11 -7.42 9.78
C GLY A 47 -3.44 -6.17 9.18
N PRO A 48 -4.19 -5.06 9.03
CA PRO A 48 -3.67 -3.81 8.46
C PRO A 48 -2.58 -3.17 9.33
N ASP A 49 -2.60 -3.44 10.63
CA ASP A 49 -1.63 -3.03 11.66
C ASP A 49 -0.36 -3.91 11.67
N GLN A 50 -0.32 -4.98 10.88
CA GLN A 50 0.80 -5.91 10.78
C GLN A 50 1.68 -5.67 9.54
N ASN A 51 1.56 -4.50 8.92
CA ASN A 51 2.37 -4.11 7.78
C ASN A 51 3.43 -3.09 8.20
N LEU A 52 4.68 -3.30 7.79
CA LEU A 52 5.71 -2.28 7.83
C LEU A 52 5.65 -1.46 6.53
N ILE A 53 5.42 -0.15 6.67
CA ILE A 53 5.37 0.78 5.55
C ILE A 53 6.57 1.73 5.66
N ILE A 54 7.32 1.87 4.57
CA ILE A 54 8.54 2.67 4.50
C ILE A 54 8.44 3.61 3.31
N LEU A 55 8.79 4.88 3.52
CA LEU A 55 8.98 5.89 2.50
C LEU A 55 10.40 6.44 2.63
N ASP A 56 11.22 6.29 1.59
CA ASP A 56 12.61 6.77 1.57
C ASP A 56 13.40 6.40 2.85
N ASP A 57 13.40 5.10 3.17
CA ASP A 57 14.02 4.49 4.36
C ASP A 57 13.46 4.92 5.72
N ALA A 58 12.41 5.76 5.76
CA ALA A 58 11.72 6.14 6.99
C ALA A 58 10.43 5.32 7.21
N PRO A 59 10.25 4.69 8.38
CA PRO A 59 8.98 4.06 8.74
C PRO A 59 7.84 5.09 8.78
N VAL A 60 6.71 4.74 8.18
CA VAL A 60 5.51 5.58 8.15
C VAL A 60 4.43 4.95 9.02
N TYR A 61 4.09 5.63 10.10
CA TYR A 61 2.96 5.27 10.96
C TYR A 61 1.69 5.95 10.49
N ASN A 62 0.54 5.30 10.68
CA ASN A 62 -0.78 5.83 10.30
C ASN A 62 -0.81 6.30 8.83
N ALA A 63 -0.46 5.42 7.90
CA ALA A 63 -0.32 5.72 6.48
C ALA A 63 -1.66 5.93 5.75
N SER A 64 -2.72 6.34 6.46
CA SER A 64 -4.05 6.60 5.91
C SER A 64 -4.68 7.86 6.51
N HIS A 65 -5.56 8.49 5.74
CA HIS A 65 -6.37 9.63 6.16
C HIS A 65 -7.86 9.41 5.83
N LEU A 66 -8.71 10.37 6.20
CA LEU A 66 -10.17 10.30 6.02
C LEU A 66 -10.74 8.97 6.56
N PHE A 67 -10.51 8.72 7.85
CA PHE A 67 -10.97 7.50 8.54
C PHE A 67 -10.55 6.20 7.86
N GLY A 68 -9.38 6.19 7.21
CA GLY A 68 -8.84 5.02 6.54
C GLY A 68 -9.33 4.82 5.11
N PHE A 69 -10.03 5.79 4.52
CA PHE A 69 -10.53 5.67 3.15
C PHE A 69 -9.42 5.81 2.10
N PHE A 70 -8.43 6.67 2.36
CA PHE A 70 -7.30 6.95 1.48
C PHE A 70 -5.96 6.76 2.21
N SER A 71 -4.92 6.41 1.46
CA SER A 71 -3.53 6.48 1.88
C SER A 71 -3.04 7.93 1.86
N ILE A 72 -1.99 8.22 2.63
CA ILE A 72 -1.39 9.57 2.67
C ILE A 72 -0.42 9.84 1.51
N PHE A 73 -0.24 8.87 0.61
CA PHE A 73 0.77 8.96 -0.44
C PHE A 73 0.20 9.58 -1.70
N ASN A 74 0.85 10.64 -2.18
CA ASN A 74 0.54 11.19 -3.49
C ASN A 74 1.09 10.26 -4.59
N GLY A 75 0.20 9.59 -5.31
CA GLY A 75 0.54 8.69 -6.41
C GLY A 75 1.34 9.34 -7.54
N ASP A 76 1.32 10.67 -7.68
CA ASP A 76 2.12 11.36 -8.68
C ASP A 76 3.54 11.73 -8.21
N ALA A 77 3.78 11.73 -6.90
CA ALA A 77 5.08 12.08 -6.31
C ALA A 77 6.00 10.86 -6.12
N LEU A 78 5.46 9.64 -6.17
CA LEU A 78 6.23 8.41 -6.00
C LEU A 78 6.96 8.02 -7.29
N LYS A 79 8.15 7.43 -7.15
CA LYS A 79 8.89 6.85 -8.29
C LYS A 79 8.49 5.40 -8.54
N SER A 80 8.36 4.62 -7.47
CA SER A 80 8.05 3.20 -7.50
C SER A 80 7.52 2.75 -6.14
N VAL A 81 6.80 1.63 -6.13
CA VAL A 81 6.30 0.99 -4.91
C VAL A 81 6.77 -0.46 -4.90
N GLU A 82 7.25 -0.93 -3.76
CA GLU A 82 7.70 -2.31 -3.60
C GLU A 82 6.85 -3.02 -2.57
N LEU A 83 6.37 -4.20 -2.93
CA LEU A 83 5.55 -5.05 -2.06
C LEU A 83 6.26 -6.37 -1.80
N THR A 84 6.55 -6.63 -0.52
CA THR A 84 7.06 -7.91 -0.04
C THR A 84 6.08 -8.52 0.95
N LYS A 85 5.46 -9.64 0.57
CA LYS A 85 4.37 -10.30 1.32
C LYS A 85 4.84 -11.44 2.24
N GLY A 86 6.14 -11.70 2.29
CA GLY A 86 6.74 -12.81 3.03
C GLY A 86 8.16 -13.09 2.53
N GLY A 87 8.95 -13.79 3.34
CA GLY A 87 10.38 -13.99 3.08
C GLY A 87 11.13 -12.66 2.92
N PHE A 88 10.71 -11.61 3.62
CA PHE A 88 11.37 -10.31 3.58
C PHE A 88 12.76 -10.40 4.23
N PRO A 89 13.73 -9.57 3.79
CA PRO A 89 15.03 -9.48 4.42
C PRO A 89 14.94 -9.24 5.93
N ALA A 90 15.85 -9.85 6.71
CA ALA A 90 15.86 -9.74 8.18
C ALA A 90 15.91 -8.30 8.71
N ARG A 91 16.42 -7.34 7.92
CA ARG A 91 16.42 -5.91 8.28
C ARG A 91 15.01 -5.29 8.44
N TYR A 92 13.98 -5.93 7.90
CA TYR A 92 12.59 -5.46 7.97
C TYR A 92 11.74 -6.21 9.01
N GLY A 93 12.37 -7.06 9.82
CA GLY A 93 11.72 -7.79 10.91
C GLY A 93 12.21 -9.24 11.04
N GLY A 94 11.94 -9.82 12.20
CA GLY A 94 12.14 -11.22 12.56
C GLY A 94 10.91 -11.78 13.26
#